data_AF-A0A920SEZ8-F1
#
_entry.id   AF-A0A920SEZ8-F1
#
_cell.length_a   1.000
_cell.length_b   1.000
_cell.length_c   1.000
_cell.angle_alpha   90.00
_cell.angle_beta   90.00
_cell.angle_gamma   90.00
#
_symmetry.space_group_name_H-M   'P 1'
#
loop_
_entity.id
_entity.type
_entity.pdbx_description
1 polymer ?
#
loop_
_entity_poly.entity_id
_entity_poly.type
_entity_poly.pdbx_seq_one_letter_code
_entity_poly.pdbx_strand_id
1 'polypeptide(L)' 'MPALSWNPDTRGGVKLIAGVDEAGRGPLAGPVVPAAVIFPPDLRGDEPWLKFLDDSKKLTHVNRERAVEAVRQNAWR' A
#
# COMPACT_ATOMS: atom_id res chain seq x y z
N MET A 1 -1.87 17.96 -10.33
CA MET A 1 -1.08 17.53 -9.16
C MET A 1 0.28 17.12 -9.68
N PRO A 2 1.38 17.83 -9.36
CA PRO A 2 2.70 17.35 -9.76
C PRO A 2 2.92 16.02 -9.03
N ALA A 3 3.37 15.00 -9.78
CA ALA A 3 3.74 13.73 -9.21
C ALA A 3 4.76 13.99 -8.09
N LEU A 4 4.45 13.54 -6.87
CA LEU A 4 5.41 13.46 -5.79
C LEU A 4 6.57 12.60 -6.31
N SER A 5 7.66 13.24 -6.74
CA SER A 5 8.89 12.54 -7.06
C SER A 5 9.44 11.99 -5.75
N TRP A 6 9.07 10.76 -5.45
CA TRP A 6 9.59 10.03 -4.31
C TRP A 6 11.10 9.89 -4.47
N ASN A 7 11.85 10.55 -3.59
CA ASN A 7 13.29 10.47 -3.53
C ASN A 7 13.67 9.45 -2.44
N PRO A 8 14.10 8.22 -2.79
CA PRO A 8 14.49 7.20 -1.81
C PRO A 8 15.71 7.56 -0.98
N ASP A 9 16.41 8.66 -1.31
CA ASP A 9 17.59 9.15 -0.60
C ASP A 9 17.22 9.79 0.76
N THR A 10 16.58 8.99 1.60
CA THR A 10 16.32 9.26 3.01
C THR A 10 17.62 9.03 3.77
N ARG A 11 18.54 10.00 3.69
CA ARG A 11 19.64 10.27 4.63
C ARG A 11 20.03 9.07 5.53
N GLY A 12 20.77 8.07 5.02
CA GLY A 12 21.43 7.08 5.89
C GLY A 12 21.42 5.59 5.50
N GLY A 13 21.07 5.21 4.27
CA GLY A 13 21.16 3.81 3.84
C GLY A 13 19.99 2.93 4.29
N VAL A 14 18.79 3.52 4.39
CA VAL A 14 17.55 2.79 4.65
C VAL A 14 17.26 1.84 3.49
N LYS A 15 17.21 0.54 3.77
CA LYS A 15 16.99 -0.53 2.77
C LYS A 15 15.53 -0.96 2.63
N LEU A 16 14.69 -0.62 3.60
CA LEU A 16 13.30 -1.06 3.69
C LEU A 16 12.41 0.13 4.03
N ILE A 17 11.33 0.31 3.25
CA ILE A 17 10.38 1.41 3.43
C ILE A 17 8.99 0.81 3.60
N ALA A 18 8.33 1.15 4.71
CA ALA A 18 6.98 0.71 5.00
C ALA A 18 5.98 1.83 4.68
N GLY A 19 4.97 1.51 3.88
CA GLY A 19 3.74 2.30 3.79
C GLY A 19 2.79 1.89 4.92
N VAL A 20 2.16 2.86 5.59
CA VAL A 20 1.24 2.64 6.71
C VAL A 20 -0.09 3.34 6.47
N ASP A 21 -1.19 2.71 6.86
CA ASP A 21 -2.54 3.28 6.76
C ASP A 21 -3.49 2.66 7.80
N GLU A 22 -4.64 3.29 8.02
CA GLU A 22 -5.65 2.86 8.98
C GLU A 22 -7.09 3.02 8.44
N ALA A 23 -7.94 2.03 8.75
CA ALA A 23 -9.36 2.08 8.43
C ALA A 23 -10.21 2.16 9.71
N GLY A 24 -11.30 2.93 9.68
CA GLY A 24 -12.27 2.97 10.78
C GLY A 24 -12.15 4.15 11.75
N ARG A 25 -11.40 5.22 11.42
CA ARG A 25 -11.27 6.42 12.28
C ARG A 25 -12.52 7.33 12.32
N GLY A 26 -13.49 7.12 11.42
CA GLY A 26 -14.67 7.99 11.25
C GLY A 26 -15.92 7.63 12.08
N PRO A 27 -16.30 6.35 12.21
CA PRO A 27 -17.48 5.93 12.97
C PRO A 27 -17.40 6.24 14.47
N LEU A 28 -18.57 6.45 15.11
CA LEU A 28 -18.68 6.69 16.56
C LEU A 28 -18.30 5.46 17.41
N ALA A 29 -18.49 4.27 16.86
CA ALA A 29 -18.14 3.00 17.48
C ALA A 29 -17.63 2.01 16.42
N GLY A 30 -16.76 1.11 16.84
CA GLY A 30 -16.10 0.12 15.98
C GLY A 30 -14.58 0.20 16.11
N PRO A 31 -13.86 -0.87 15.70
CA PRO A 31 -12.41 -0.89 15.78
C PRO A 31 -11.78 0.00 14.71
N VAL A 32 -10.63 0.59 15.06
CA VAL A 32 -9.67 1.11 14.08
C VAL A 32 -8.71 -0.02 13.72
N VAL A 33 -8.51 -0.26 12.43
CA VAL A 33 -7.63 -1.32 11.93
C VAL A 33 -6.45 -0.68 11.21
N PRO A 34 -5.26 -0.65 11.83
CA PRO A 34 -4.03 -0.20 11.18
C PRO A 34 -3.38 -1.33 10.36
N ALA A 35 -2.63 -0.96 9.32
CA ALA A 35 -1.83 -1.86 8.50
C ALA A 35 -0.50 -1.23 8.09
N ALA A 36 0.51 -2.06 7.86
CA ALA A 36 1.81 -1.67 7.33
C ALA A 36 2.25 -2.66 6.24
N VAL A 37 2.80 -2.15 5.14
CA VAL A 37 3.28 -2.94 4.01
C VAL A 37 4.65 -2.44 3.58
N ILE A 38 5.61 -3.36 3.46
CA ILE A 38 6.92 -3.10 2.85
C ILE A 38 6.93 -3.82 1.51
N PHE A 39 7.31 -3.12 0.44
CA PHE A 39 7.54 -3.75 -0.86
C PHE A 39 9.04 -3.94 -1.11
N PRO A 40 9.41 -4.94 -1.94
CA PRO A 40 10.78 -5.09 -2.44
C PRO A 40 11.31 -3.80 -3.08
N PRO A 41 12.60 -3.46 -2.88
CA PRO A 41 13.21 -2.23 -3.40
C PRO A 41 13.34 -2.22 -4.92
N ASP A 42 13.26 -3.40 -5.55
CA ASP A 42 13.25 -3.60 -6.99
C ASP A 42 11.83 -3.58 -7.59
N LEU A 43 10.80 -3.37 -6.78
CA LEU A 43 9.42 -3.20 -7.26
C LEU A 43 9.34 -2.02 -8.23
N ARG A 44 8.80 -2.28 -9.43
CA ARG A 44 8.59 -1.26 -10.46
C ARG A 44 7.14 -0.77 -10.46
N GLY A 45 6.94 0.52 -10.71
CA GLY A 45 5.61 1.13 -10.69
C GLY A 45 4.69 0.71 -11.84
N ASP A 46 5.21 0.04 -12.86
CA ASP A 46 4.47 -0.48 -14.02
C ASP A 46 4.03 -1.95 -13.87
N GLU A 47 4.32 -2.58 -12.73
CA GLU A 47 3.90 -3.95 -12.46
C GLU A 47 2.37 -4.14 -12.64
N PRO A 48 1.91 -5.14 -13.40
CA PRO A 48 0.50 -5.29 -13.76
C PRO A 48 -0.46 -5.38 -12.57
N TRP A 49 -0.01 -5.98 -11.46
CA TRP A 49 -0.83 -6.16 -10.26
C TRP A 49 -1.05 -4.85 -9.49
N LEU A 50 -0.19 -3.84 -9.67
CA LEU A 50 -0.35 -2.51 -9.07
C LEU A 50 -1.50 -1.73 -9.70
N LYS A 51 -1.89 -2.02 -10.95
CA LYS A 51 -2.97 -1.33 -11.67
C LYS A 51 -4.33 -1.41 -10.97
N PHE A 52 -4.51 -2.44 -10.13
CA PHE A 52 -5.75 -2.70 -9.41
C PHE A 52 -5.66 -2.33 -7.91
N LEU A 53 -4.52 -1.78 -7.47
CA LEU A 53 -4.28 -1.34 -6.09
C LEU A 53 -4.68 0.12 -5.82
N ASP A 54 -5.07 0.87 -6.85
CA ASP A 54 -5.38 2.30 -6.73
C ASP A 54 -6.81 2.58 -6.22
N ASP A 55 -6.98 3.74 -5.59
CA ASP A 55 -8.07 4.21 -4.70
C ASP A 55 -9.08 3.13 -4.26
N SER A 56 -8.83 2.57 -3.08
CA SER A 56 -9.64 1.55 -2.40
C SER A 56 -11.12 1.94 -2.19
N LYS A 57 -11.45 3.23 -2.37
CA LYS A 57 -12.81 3.77 -2.31
C LYS A 57 -13.67 3.42 -3.53
N LYS A 58 -13.05 2.98 -4.64
CA LYS A 58 -13.75 2.53 -5.86
C LYS A 58 -13.79 1.02 -6.03
N LEU A 59 -13.10 0.27 -5.16
CA LEU A 59 -13.04 -1.18 -5.24
C LEU A 59 -14.29 -1.82 -4.61
N THR A 60 -14.87 -2.78 -5.33
CA THR A 60 -15.88 -3.70 -4.77
C THR A 60 -15.23 -4.59 -3.70
N HIS A 61 -16.03 -5.22 -2.84
CA HIS A 61 -15.52 -6.14 -1.81
C HIS A 61 -14.62 -7.23 -2.41
N VAL A 62 -15.06 -7.84 -3.50
CA VAL A 62 -14.31 -8.88 -4.23
C VAL A 62 -12.98 -8.35 -4.77
N ASN A 63 -12.95 -7.13 -5.31
CA ASN A 63 -11.70 -6.55 -5.81
C ASN A 63 -10.75 -6.17 -4.67
N ARG A 64 -11.27 -5.78 -3.50
CA ARG A 64 -10.46 -5.53 -2.31
C ARG A 64 -9.79 -6.80 -1.78
N GLU A 65 -10.50 -7.92 -1.75
CA GLU A 65 -9.92 -9.22 -1.38
C GLU A 65 -8.80 -9.63 -2.34
N ARG A 66 -9.02 -9.46 -3.65
CA ARG A 66 -7.98 -9.71 -4.67
C ARG A 66 -6.77 -8.80 -4.50
N ALA A 67 -6.98 -7.53 -4.18
CA ALA A 67 -5.89 -6.60 -3.91
C ALA A 67 -5.12 -7.00 -2.65
N VAL A 68 -5.79 -7.43 -1.58
CA VAL A 68 -5.14 -7.93 -0.36
C VAL A 68 -4.27 -9.14 -0.67
N GLU A 69 -4.76 -10.08 -1.47
CA GLU A 69 -3.99 -11.26 -1.87
C GLU A 69 -2.77 -10.89 -2.71
N ALA A 70 -2.93 -9.99 -3.69
CA ALA A 70 -1.81 -9.48 -4.48
C ALA A 70 -0.75 -8.79 -3.60
N VAL A 71 -1.17 -7.97 -2.63
CA VAL A 71 -0.24 -7.35 -1.67
C VAL A 71 0.49 -8.42 -0.86
N ARG A 72 -0.22 -9.42 -0.32
CA ARG A 72 0.40 -10.48 0.49
C ARG A 72 1.42 -11.32 -0.28
N GLN A 73 1.19 -11.55 -1.56
CA GLN A 73 2.08 -12.33 -2.42
C GLN A 73 3.34 -11.56 -2.84
N ASN A 74 3.25 -10.23 -2.95
CA ASN A 74 4.32 -9.38 -3.48
C ASN A 74 5.00 -8.49 -2.41
N ALA A 75 4.48 -8.46 -1.19
CA ALA A 75 5.10 -7.76 -0.07
C ALA A 75 6.36 -8.49 0.40
N TRP A 76 7.26 -7.72 1.01
CA TRP A 76 8.46 -8.25 1.65
C TRP A 76 8.05 -9.22 2.77
N ARG A 77 8.72 -10.39 2.82
CA ARG A 77 8.49 -11.45 3.82
C ARG A 77 9.58 -11.47 4.89
#